data_AF-A0A925BMX8-F1
#
_entry.id   AF-A0A925BMX8-F1
#
_cell.length_a   1.000
_cell.length_b   1.000
_cell.length_c   1.000
_cell.angle_alpha   90.00
_cell.angle_beta   90.00
_cell.angle_gamma   90.00
#
_symmetry.space_group_name_H-M   'P 1'
#
loop_
_entity.id
_entity.type
_entity.pdbx_description
1 polymer ?
#
loop_
_entity_poly.entity_id
_entity_poly.type
_entity_poly.pdbx_seq_one_letter_code
_entity_poly.pdbx_strand_id
1 'polypeptide(L)'
;MKPLRSWTQVGLLLTISTWTALNSAHSDDPAQPVAESSRPAAVSPDVVLEEEPKAAQPPAASEALSPEPETSLPTTTVMPPTGESSVPRPQTPMDIDAQFETPIEVNPQPAKAPVQPRVVETPEPKPIPAPAPVVVEPIDPLLKLANEAVEISSRRYLTADLHTPWQVIHGLLAYRQDFQLKTQDGRKINALDWAASGVAFRGESLFQRTPFGGRAHPFIQAYWFEGHPTQFMAYLTMCRLPTTHEFKTAKGEVVTVQDIINNAKMDVTRATDVEMTWTLWALAHYLEPSAQWVNKNGEPWSMEELVRLELRNTIYDGPCGGTHSLFATAYARNAYLQTKQPLRGTWLEADQKIQRFIAEAKALQNPDGSFSTHFFKGRGSSNDFNTRITSSGHMIEWLMVALPQSRLSEPWIQNGVRCLAQDLIDNRHVNAECGPLYHAVDGLQIYRERMQIAARVAHRTNGSASTLANGWKAAAPSGQWSQPKTLVSGGRQEDSNRATTEIQPKDLLTPNKVSTSQPGVEIIVPKRSRPAVTAQQPSDTVRQ
;
A
#
# COMPACT_ATOMS: atom_id res chain seq x y z
N MET A 1 65.90 26.11 15.92
CA MET A 1 66.40 24.71 15.88
C MET A 1 65.26 23.77 16.25
N LYS A 2 65.23 22.52 15.74
CA LYS A 2 64.44 21.42 16.34
C LYS A 2 65.26 20.76 17.47
N PRO A 3 64.66 19.88 18.28
CA PRO A 3 64.79 18.45 17.94
C PRO A 3 63.45 17.68 17.98
N LEU A 4 63.48 16.45 17.46
CA LEU A 4 62.38 15.49 17.53
C LEU A 4 62.48 14.65 18.82
N ARG A 5 61.36 14.06 19.26
CA ARG A 5 61.29 12.64 19.64
C ARG A 5 59.86 12.12 19.56
N SER A 6 59.72 10.84 19.25
CA SER A 6 58.46 10.11 19.04
C SER A 6 58.22 9.11 20.18
N TRP A 7 56.96 8.84 20.51
CA TRP A 7 56.57 7.65 21.27
C TRP A 7 55.28 7.02 20.72
N THR A 8 55.37 5.70 20.55
CA THR A 8 54.43 4.59 20.32
C THR A 8 52.90 4.77 20.25
N GLN A 9 52.31 3.86 19.47
CA GLN A 9 50.89 3.47 19.53
C GLN A 9 50.56 2.69 20.81
N VAL A 10 49.28 2.70 21.21
CA VAL A 10 48.62 1.60 21.94
C VAL A 10 47.35 1.26 21.18
N GLY A 11 47.11 -0.03 20.90
CA GLY A 11 45.95 -0.49 20.14
C GLY A 11 44.77 -0.88 21.03
N LEU A 12 43.56 -0.86 20.46
CA LEU A 12 42.36 -1.46 21.05
C LEU A 12 42.01 -2.76 20.32
N LEU A 13 41.73 -3.82 21.07
CA LEU A 13 41.38 -5.13 20.53
C LEU A 13 39.96 -5.15 19.98
N LEU A 14 39.79 -5.77 18.80
CA LEU A 14 38.50 -6.00 18.16
C LEU A 14 38.43 -7.49 17.78
N THR A 15 37.75 -8.29 18.61
CA THR A 15 37.63 -9.74 18.39
C THR A 15 36.53 -10.04 17.39
N ILE A 16 36.91 -10.25 16.13
CA ILE A 16 36.05 -10.82 15.08
C ILE A 16 36.45 -12.28 14.88
N SER A 17 35.51 -13.20 15.10
CA SER A 17 35.72 -14.64 14.91
C SER A 17 35.22 -15.09 13.53
N THR A 18 36.06 -14.96 12.51
CA THR A 18 35.80 -15.60 11.21
C THR A 18 36.18 -17.07 11.23
N TRP A 19 35.28 -17.95 10.78
CA TRP A 19 35.62 -19.32 10.39
C TRP A 19 35.59 -19.45 8.87
N THR A 20 36.67 -19.96 8.29
CA THR A 20 36.80 -20.27 6.87
C THR A 20 37.33 -21.70 6.71
N ALA A 21 36.67 -22.48 5.85
CA ALA A 21 37.14 -23.79 5.39
C ALA A 21 36.82 -23.90 3.89
N LEU A 22 37.71 -24.49 3.11
CA LEU A 22 37.66 -24.42 1.64
C LEU A 22 38.29 -25.68 1.00
N ASN A 23 37.49 -26.39 0.18
CA ASN A 23 37.88 -27.44 -0.78
C ASN A 23 38.53 -28.75 -0.21
N SER A 24 38.35 -29.93 -0.83
CA SER A 24 38.51 -30.18 -2.28
C SER A 24 37.83 -31.44 -2.86
N ALA A 25 37.41 -31.32 -4.13
CA ALA A 25 37.48 -32.30 -5.24
C ALA A 25 36.63 -33.60 -5.28
N HIS A 26 36.45 -34.10 -6.52
CA HIS A 26 35.59 -35.22 -6.96
C HIS A 26 36.29 -36.60 -7.01
N SER A 27 35.52 -37.69 -6.98
CA SER A 27 35.57 -38.84 -7.93
C SER A 27 34.33 -39.75 -7.76
N ASP A 28 34.14 -40.75 -8.65
CA ASP A 28 32.82 -41.33 -8.98
C ASP A 28 32.62 -42.84 -8.64
N ASP A 29 31.33 -43.23 -8.50
CA ASP A 29 30.72 -44.56 -8.79
C ASP A 29 31.02 -45.80 -7.87
N PRO A 30 30.36 -46.99 -8.00
CA PRO A 30 29.53 -47.50 -6.87
C PRO A 30 29.61 -49.02 -6.51
N ALA A 31 28.74 -49.43 -5.56
CA ALA A 31 28.18 -50.78 -5.28
C ALA A 31 28.75 -51.68 -4.13
N GLN A 32 27.90 -51.89 -3.08
CA GLN A 32 27.48 -53.14 -2.35
C GLN A 32 28.45 -54.33 -2.04
N PRO A 33 28.14 -55.23 -1.04
CA PRO A 33 27.40 -55.14 0.24
C PRO A 33 28.06 -55.95 1.42
N VAL A 34 27.27 -56.44 2.43
CA VAL A 34 27.60 -57.39 3.57
C VAL A 34 28.24 -56.72 4.82
N ALA A 35 27.55 -56.53 5.96
CA ALA A 35 27.21 -57.43 7.13
C ALA A 35 28.39 -57.70 8.11
N GLU A 36 28.27 -57.92 9.44
CA GLU A 36 27.12 -58.28 10.32
C GLU A 36 27.37 -57.95 11.84
N SER A 37 26.30 -57.94 12.68
CA SER A 37 26.30 -57.97 14.18
C SER A 37 26.80 -56.70 14.94
N SER A 38 26.33 -56.31 16.15
CA SER A 38 25.59 -57.00 17.24
C SER A 38 24.55 -56.08 17.96
N ARG A 39 23.65 -56.66 18.78
CA ARG A 39 22.62 -56.02 19.66
C ARG A 39 22.93 -56.31 21.16
N PRO A 40 22.30 -55.68 22.21
CA PRO A 40 20.84 -55.56 22.43
C PRO A 40 20.38 -54.22 23.09
N ALA A 41 19.23 -54.20 23.80
CA ALA A 41 18.54 -53.00 24.30
C ALA A 41 17.95 -53.14 25.73
N ALA A 42 17.55 -52.01 26.33
CA ALA A 42 16.73 -51.84 27.54
C ALA A 42 15.78 -50.63 27.30
N VAL A 43 14.48 -50.59 27.63
CA VAL A 43 13.66 -50.99 28.81
C VAL A 43 13.54 -49.86 29.86
N SER A 44 12.29 -49.48 30.15
CA SER A 44 11.88 -48.41 31.08
C SER A 44 11.64 -48.90 32.52
N PRO A 45 11.59 -48.00 33.51
CA PRO A 45 10.99 -48.24 34.83
C PRO A 45 9.78 -47.33 35.14
N ASP A 46 8.90 -47.78 36.04
CA ASP A 46 7.74 -47.04 36.58
C ASP A 46 7.80 -46.95 38.13
N VAL A 47 7.35 -45.80 38.66
CA VAL A 47 6.56 -45.54 39.89
C VAL A 47 6.86 -46.29 41.23
N VAL A 48 6.95 -45.52 42.34
CA VAL A 48 6.23 -45.78 43.62
C VAL A 48 6.15 -44.52 44.52
N LEU A 49 5.13 -44.51 45.40
CA LEU A 49 4.56 -43.51 46.32
C LEU A 49 5.51 -43.04 47.48
N GLU A 50 5.21 -42.14 48.44
CA GLU A 50 3.98 -41.48 48.98
C GLU A 50 4.21 -39.93 49.13
N GLU A 51 3.41 -39.01 49.73
CA GLU A 51 2.20 -39.00 50.59
C GLU A 51 1.36 -37.68 50.35
N GLU A 52 0.57 -37.17 51.31
CA GLU A 52 -0.22 -35.90 51.23
C GLU A 52 -0.21 -35.13 52.59
N PRO A 53 -0.54 -33.82 52.68
CA PRO A 53 -1.91 -33.47 53.12
C PRO A 53 -2.54 -32.10 52.69
N LYS A 54 -3.83 -32.13 52.33
CA LYS A 54 -4.96 -31.22 52.65
C LYS A 54 -4.93 -29.68 52.39
N ALA A 55 -5.71 -29.31 51.36
CA ALA A 55 -7.00 -28.59 51.42
C ALA A 55 -7.16 -27.07 51.77
N ALA A 56 -7.78 -26.32 50.84
CA ALA A 56 -8.79 -25.27 51.09
C ALA A 56 -9.67 -24.98 49.83
N GLN A 57 -10.98 -24.75 50.00
CA GLN A 57 -12.00 -24.42 48.96
C GLN A 57 -13.34 -24.03 49.65
N PRO A 58 -14.40 -23.53 48.94
CA PRO A 58 -14.49 -22.86 47.64
C PRO A 58 -14.81 -21.34 47.93
N PRO A 59 -15.93 -20.64 47.57
CA PRO A 59 -17.04 -20.80 46.58
C PRO A 59 -16.78 -20.01 45.26
N ALA A 60 -17.53 -20.08 44.15
CA ALA A 60 -18.81 -20.70 43.74
C ALA A 60 -20.08 -19.80 43.66
N ALA A 61 -20.45 -19.42 42.42
CA ALA A 61 -21.77 -19.09 41.88
C ALA A 61 -21.61 -19.15 40.33
N SER A 62 -22.20 -20.11 39.60
CA SER A 62 -23.57 -20.11 39.04
C SER A 62 -23.85 -18.93 38.08
N GLU A 63 -24.49 -19.09 36.93
CA GLU A 63 -25.33 -20.20 36.46
C GLU A 63 -25.32 -20.30 34.92
N ALA A 64 -25.65 -21.47 34.36
CA ALA A 64 -25.73 -21.69 32.90
C ALA A 64 -27.11 -22.20 32.50
N LEU A 65 -27.76 -21.51 31.56
CA LEU A 65 -29.04 -21.93 30.97
C LEU A 65 -29.02 -21.75 29.44
N SER A 66 -29.57 -22.74 28.75
CA SER A 66 -29.69 -22.80 27.29
C SER A 66 -30.91 -22.03 26.76
N PRO A 67 -30.90 -21.58 25.49
CA PRO A 67 -32.09 -21.05 24.83
C PRO A 67 -32.89 -22.13 24.09
N GLU A 68 -34.20 -22.14 24.31
CA GLU A 68 -35.25 -22.64 23.39
C GLU A 68 -36.29 -21.51 23.19
N PRO A 69 -37.30 -21.67 22.31
CA PRO A 69 -37.17 -21.79 20.86
C PRO A 69 -37.82 -20.58 20.14
N GLU A 70 -38.05 -20.69 18.84
CA GLU A 70 -38.45 -19.57 17.95
C GLU A 70 -39.79 -18.90 18.28
N THR A 71 -39.85 -17.57 18.10
CA THR A 71 -41.07 -16.88 17.65
C THR A 71 -40.74 -15.95 16.48
N SER A 72 -41.38 -16.19 15.34
CA SER A 72 -41.19 -15.43 14.09
C SER A 72 -42.11 -14.22 14.00
N LEU A 73 -41.63 -13.09 13.45
CA LEU A 73 -42.41 -11.99 12.84
C LEU A 73 -41.45 -11.19 11.89
N PRO A 74 -41.95 -10.30 11.01
CA PRO A 74 -41.79 -10.47 9.57
C PRO A 74 -40.43 -10.03 9.01
N THR A 75 -39.89 -10.84 8.10
CA THR A 75 -38.78 -10.46 7.23
C THR A 75 -39.24 -9.44 6.18
N THR A 76 -39.12 -8.15 6.50
CA THR A 76 -39.20 -7.11 5.47
C THR A 76 -37.88 -7.12 4.69
N THR A 77 -37.86 -7.78 3.53
CA THR A 77 -36.66 -7.86 2.66
C THR A 77 -36.37 -6.51 2.02
N VAL A 78 -35.72 -5.62 2.77
CA VAL A 78 -35.12 -4.41 2.22
C VAL A 78 -33.92 -4.84 1.38
N MET A 79 -34.07 -4.82 0.06
CA MET A 79 -32.95 -4.99 -0.87
C MET A 79 -31.87 -3.95 -0.56
N PRO A 80 -30.57 -4.27 -0.65
CA PRO A 80 -29.53 -3.25 -0.62
C PRO A 80 -29.79 -2.27 -1.78
N PRO A 81 -29.76 -0.95 -1.54
CA PRO A 81 -30.10 0.02 -2.57
C PRO A 81 -29.04 0.01 -3.66
N THR A 82 -29.37 -0.56 -4.82
CA THR A 82 -28.62 -0.40 -6.08
C THR A 82 -28.88 0.99 -6.66
N GLY A 83 -28.54 2.03 -5.89
CA GLY A 83 -28.61 3.43 -6.30
C GLY A 83 -27.20 3.97 -6.51
N GLU A 84 -26.94 4.56 -7.68
CA GLU A 84 -25.81 5.45 -7.83
C GLU A 84 -26.03 6.64 -6.88
N SER A 85 -25.09 6.87 -5.96
CA SER A 85 -25.23 7.93 -4.96
C SER A 85 -25.35 9.28 -5.66
N SER A 86 -26.47 9.98 -5.45
CA SER A 86 -26.75 11.28 -6.07
C SER A 86 -25.97 12.45 -5.43
N VAL A 87 -24.94 12.15 -4.64
CA VAL A 87 -23.97 13.12 -4.15
C VAL A 87 -23.04 13.51 -5.30
N PRO A 88 -22.84 14.81 -5.61
CA PRO A 88 -21.90 15.23 -6.64
C PRO A 88 -20.50 14.65 -6.40
N ARG A 89 -19.86 14.09 -7.45
CA ARG A 89 -18.47 13.63 -7.34
C ARG A 89 -17.58 14.79 -6.84
N PRO A 90 -16.65 14.54 -5.89
CA PRO A 90 -15.71 15.56 -5.43
C PRO A 90 -14.94 16.19 -6.60
N GLN A 91 -14.69 17.49 -6.52
CA GLN A 91 -13.79 18.19 -7.44
C GLN A 91 -12.33 18.03 -6.96
N THR A 92 -11.85 16.78 -6.95
CA THR A 92 -10.43 16.45 -6.77
C THR A 92 -9.73 16.41 -8.13
N PRO A 93 -8.47 16.88 -8.26
CA PRO A 93 -7.70 16.76 -9.50
C PRO A 93 -7.61 15.32 -10.01
N MET A 94 -7.58 14.36 -9.07
CA MET A 94 -7.59 12.93 -9.36
C MET A 94 -8.98 12.34 -9.07
N ASP A 95 -9.71 11.93 -10.10
CA ASP A 95 -10.88 11.05 -9.98
C ASP A 95 -10.39 9.59 -9.99
N ILE A 96 -10.63 8.87 -8.88
CA ILE A 96 -10.30 7.45 -8.71
C ILE A 96 -11.05 6.60 -9.75
N ASP A 97 -12.31 6.92 -10.06
CA ASP A 97 -13.07 6.16 -11.05
C ASP A 97 -12.46 6.38 -12.45
N ALA A 98 -12.02 7.60 -12.79
CA ALA A 98 -11.34 7.90 -14.06
C ALA A 98 -9.96 7.23 -14.20
N GLN A 99 -9.27 6.97 -13.08
CA GLN A 99 -8.03 6.19 -13.02
C GLN A 99 -8.25 4.74 -13.48
N PHE A 100 -9.47 4.22 -13.34
CA PHE A 100 -9.84 2.85 -13.64
C PHE A 100 -10.71 2.71 -14.90
N GLU A 101 -11.46 3.75 -15.28
CA GLU A 101 -12.19 3.82 -16.57
C GLU A 101 -11.25 4.03 -17.77
N THR A 102 -10.09 4.66 -17.59
CA THR A 102 -9.11 4.85 -18.67
C THR A 102 -8.12 3.68 -18.77
N PRO A 103 -7.95 3.05 -19.95
CA PRO A 103 -6.86 2.11 -20.17
C PRO A 103 -5.51 2.84 -20.13
N ILE A 104 -4.80 2.76 -19.00
CA ILE A 104 -3.45 3.32 -18.83
C ILE A 104 -2.42 2.43 -19.56
N GLU A 105 -2.53 2.35 -20.88
CA GLU A 105 -1.58 1.59 -21.71
C GLU A 105 -0.26 2.36 -21.84
N VAL A 106 0.79 1.84 -21.20
CA VAL A 106 2.15 2.40 -21.26
C VAL A 106 2.83 1.98 -22.57
N ASN A 107 2.26 2.39 -23.71
CA ASN A 107 2.91 2.28 -25.02
C ASN A 107 2.40 3.36 -25.99
N PRO A 108 3.10 4.51 -26.10
CA PRO A 108 2.70 5.58 -27.02
C PRO A 108 3.04 5.20 -28.48
N GLN A 109 2.15 4.45 -29.13
CA GLN A 109 2.17 4.34 -30.59
C GLN A 109 1.95 5.74 -31.20
N PRO A 110 2.79 6.19 -32.16
CA PRO A 110 2.69 7.54 -32.69
C PRO A 110 1.35 7.74 -33.41
N ALA A 111 0.61 8.78 -33.01
CA ALA A 111 -0.71 9.07 -33.52
C ALA A 111 -0.69 9.29 -35.04
N LYS A 112 -1.58 8.59 -35.76
CA LYS A 112 -1.83 8.86 -37.18
C LYS A 112 -2.61 10.15 -37.35
N ALA A 113 -2.38 10.84 -38.47
CA ALA A 113 -2.92 12.17 -38.77
C ALA A 113 -4.47 12.23 -38.71
N PRO A 114 -5.05 13.39 -38.36
CA PRO A 114 -6.49 13.54 -38.21
C PRO A 114 -7.24 13.36 -39.54
N VAL A 115 -8.33 12.58 -39.50
CA VAL A 115 -9.29 12.46 -40.61
C VAL A 115 -10.30 13.61 -40.51
N GLN A 116 -10.63 14.22 -41.65
CA GLN A 116 -11.56 15.36 -41.71
C GLN A 116 -13.01 14.93 -41.38
N PRO A 117 -13.82 15.81 -40.77
CA PRO A 117 -15.23 15.52 -40.48
C PRO A 117 -16.05 15.45 -41.78
N ARG A 118 -16.76 14.33 -41.98
CA ARG A 118 -17.78 14.21 -43.03
C ARG A 118 -19.14 14.64 -42.46
N VAL A 119 -19.86 15.49 -43.18
CA VAL A 119 -21.24 15.88 -42.84
C VAL A 119 -22.14 14.65 -42.88
N VAL A 120 -22.99 14.49 -41.86
CA VAL A 120 -24.01 13.44 -41.77
C VAL A 120 -25.38 14.10 -41.84
N GLU A 121 -26.19 13.72 -42.84
CA GLU A 121 -27.56 14.18 -43.00
C GLU A 121 -28.49 13.45 -42.00
N THR A 122 -29.52 14.15 -41.52
CA THR A 122 -30.41 13.66 -40.45
C THR A 122 -31.57 12.83 -41.00
N PRO A 123 -31.72 11.53 -40.65
CA PRO A 123 -32.91 10.75 -41.00
C PRO A 123 -34.04 10.97 -39.98
N GLU A 124 -35.29 10.86 -40.44
CA GLU A 124 -36.48 10.97 -39.60
C GLU A 124 -36.63 9.78 -38.61
N PRO A 125 -37.25 10.00 -37.42
CA PRO A 125 -37.37 8.97 -36.39
C PRO A 125 -38.38 7.87 -36.77
N LYS A 126 -37.94 6.61 -36.68
CA LYS A 126 -38.82 5.44 -36.72
C LYS A 126 -39.16 4.94 -35.31
N PRO A 127 -40.29 4.23 -35.11
CA PRO A 127 -40.72 3.80 -33.77
C PRO A 127 -39.70 2.92 -33.06
N ILE A 128 -39.50 3.17 -31.76
CA ILE A 128 -38.59 2.41 -30.90
C ILE A 128 -39.23 1.05 -30.58
N PRO A 129 -38.57 -0.10 -30.88
CA PRO A 129 -39.03 -1.41 -30.43
C PRO A 129 -38.94 -1.52 -28.89
N ALA A 130 -39.87 -2.25 -28.28
CA ALA A 130 -39.82 -2.51 -26.84
C ALA A 130 -38.49 -3.22 -26.44
N PRO A 131 -37.89 -2.89 -25.29
CA PRO A 131 -36.61 -3.47 -24.89
C PRO A 131 -36.73 -4.97 -24.67
N ALA A 132 -35.80 -5.73 -25.26
CA ALA A 132 -35.64 -7.15 -24.98
C ALA A 132 -35.24 -7.36 -23.51
N PRO A 133 -35.62 -8.49 -22.88
CA PRO A 133 -35.24 -8.78 -21.50
C PRO A 133 -33.72 -8.78 -21.34
N VAL A 134 -33.22 -8.05 -20.34
CA VAL A 134 -31.79 -7.96 -20.06
C VAL A 134 -31.29 -9.32 -19.60
N VAL A 135 -30.48 -9.97 -20.44
CA VAL A 135 -29.72 -11.16 -20.05
C VAL A 135 -28.68 -10.71 -19.04
N VAL A 136 -28.81 -11.18 -17.80
CA VAL A 136 -27.82 -10.92 -16.75
C VAL A 136 -26.58 -11.78 -17.06
N GLU A 137 -25.49 -11.11 -17.48
CA GLU A 137 -24.18 -11.74 -17.65
C GLU A 137 -23.77 -12.50 -16.37
N PRO A 138 -23.22 -13.72 -16.47
CA PRO A 138 -22.78 -14.47 -15.30
C PRO A 138 -21.63 -13.73 -14.60
N ILE A 139 -21.84 -13.34 -13.34
CA ILE A 139 -20.83 -12.65 -12.52
C ILE A 139 -19.56 -13.50 -12.46
N ASP A 140 -18.42 -12.89 -12.79
CA ASP A 140 -17.09 -13.50 -12.72
C ASP A 140 -16.91 -14.24 -11.38
N PRO A 141 -16.63 -15.57 -11.39
CA PRO A 141 -16.44 -16.36 -10.17
C PRO A 141 -15.38 -15.79 -9.22
N LEU A 142 -14.33 -15.13 -9.73
CA LEU A 142 -13.32 -14.49 -8.91
C LEU A 142 -13.82 -13.19 -8.28
N LEU A 143 -14.62 -12.40 -9.01
CA LEU A 143 -15.31 -11.24 -8.44
C LEU A 143 -16.32 -11.66 -7.37
N LYS A 144 -17.03 -12.78 -7.56
CA LYS A 144 -17.90 -13.37 -6.53
C LYS A 144 -17.11 -13.74 -5.27
N LEU A 145 -15.97 -14.44 -5.41
CA LEU A 145 -15.13 -14.81 -4.28
C LEU A 145 -14.58 -13.58 -3.54
N ALA A 146 -14.16 -12.54 -4.27
CA ALA A 146 -13.71 -11.28 -3.69
C ALA A 146 -14.84 -10.53 -2.96
N ASN A 147 -16.07 -10.55 -3.48
CA ASN A 147 -17.25 -10.01 -2.79
C ASN A 147 -17.46 -10.74 -1.45
N GLU A 148 -17.45 -12.07 -1.46
CA GLU A 148 -17.69 -12.93 -0.28
C GLU A 148 -16.61 -12.74 0.80
N ALA A 149 -15.34 -12.66 0.41
CA ALA A 149 -14.23 -12.42 1.33
C ALA A 149 -14.32 -11.07 2.04
N VAL A 150 -14.70 -10.00 1.33
CA VAL A 150 -14.92 -8.67 1.93
C VAL A 150 -16.16 -8.67 2.83
N GLU A 151 -17.26 -9.30 2.41
CA GLU A 151 -18.49 -9.37 3.21
C GLU A 151 -18.29 -10.15 4.51
N ILE A 152 -17.62 -11.32 4.46
CA ILE A 152 -17.27 -12.11 5.65
C ILE A 152 -16.33 -11.32 6.56
N SER A 153 -15.32 -10.63 6.00
CA SER A 153 -14.38 -9.80 6.77
C SER A 153 -15.07 -8.61 7.46
N SER A 154 -16.10 -8.00 6.85
CA SER A 154 -16.87 -6.88 7.41
C SER A 154 -17.56 -7.20 8.75
N ARG A 155 -17.75 -8.50 9.04
CA ARG A 155 -18.39 -8.98 10.27
C ARG A 155 -17.44 -8.88 11.48
N ARG A 156 -16.14 -8.59 11.26
CA ARG A 156 -15.11 -8.33 12.28
C ARG A 156 -15.19 -6.90 12.81
N TYR A 157 -16.28 -6.58 13.51
CA TYR A 157 -16.52 -5.25 14.08
C TYR A 157 -15.46 -4.82 15.10
N LEU A 158 -14.86 -3.64 14.90
CA LEU A 158 -14.21 -2.91 15.98
C LEU A 158 -15.27 -2.31 16.92
N THR A 159 -14.92 -2.18 18.20
CA THR A 159 -15.74 -1.44 19.18
C THR A 159 -15.16 -0.06 19.39
N ALA A 160 -15.97 0.98 19.18
CA ALA A 160 -15.66 2.38 19.43
C ALA A 160 -15.15 2.60 20.87
N ASP A 161 -14.24 3.56 21.02
CA ASP A 161 -13.60 4.01 22.27
C ASP A 161 -12.77 2.94 23.04
N LEU A 162 -12.95 1.65 22.71
CA LEU A 162 -12.08 0.54 23.10
C LEU A 162 -10.89 0.39 22.13
N HIS A 163 -11.17 0.40 20.83
CA HIS A 163 -10.15 0.31 19.78
C HIS A 163 -9.56 1.68 19.49
N THR A 164 -8.30 1.71 19.07
CA THR A 164 -7.60 2.97 18.82
C THR A 164 -8.09 3.63 17.53
N PRO A 165 -7.99 4.97 17.42
CA PRO A 165 -8.23 5.65 16.15
C PRO A 165 -7.39 5.10 15.00
N TRP A 166 -6.15 4.68 15.25
CA TRP A 166 -5.33 3.99 14.24
C TRP A 166 -6.04 2.75 13.66
N GLN A 167 -6.61 1.90 14.52
CA GLN A 167 -7.38 0.72 14.08
C GLN A 167 -8.64 1.13 13.30
N VAL A 168 -9.36 2.17 13.75
CA VAL A 168 -10.58 2.65 13.08
C VAL A 168 -10.31 3.26 11.71
N ILE A 169 -9.26 4.08 11.55
CA ILE A 169 -8.93 4.69 10.25
C ILE A 169 -8.42 3.64 9.25
N HIS A 170 -7.75 2.56 9.67
CA HIS A 170 -7.49 1.42 8.77
C HIS A 170 -8.79 0.70 8.38
N GLY A 171 -9.80 0.63 9.25
CA GLY A 171 -11.11 0.12 8.87
C GLY A 171 -11.82 1.01 7.83
N LEU A 172 -11.61 2.33 7.89
CA LEU A 172 -12.07 3.28 6.85
C LEU A 172 -11.27 3.17 5.55
N LEU A 173 -9.98 2.81 5.60
CA LEU A 173 -9.22 2.41 4.40
C LEU A 173 -9.96 1.26 3.70
N ALA A 174 -10.24 0.17 4.43
CA ALA A 174 -10.90 -1.02 3.90
C ALA A 174 -12.35 -0.79 3.41
N TYR A 175 -13.26 -0.37 4.28
CA TYR A 175 -14.71 -0.36 3.99
C TYR A 175 -15.26 1.01 3.60
N ARG A 176 -14.39 2.02 3.40
CA ARG A 176 -14.79 3.37 2.98
C ARG A 176 -15.84 3.97 3.94
N GLN A 177 -16.79 4.73 3.40
CA GLN A 177 -17.88 5.35 4.16
C GLN A 177 -18.87 4.33 4.74
N ASP A 178 -18.86 3.07 4.27
CA ASP A 178 -19.75 2.02 4.80
C ASP A 178 -19.25 1.43 6.13
N PHE A 179 -18.02 1.70 6.56
CA PHE A 179 -17.44 1.05 7.74
C PHE A 179 -18.27 1.32 9.01
N GLN A 180 -18.56 0.24 9.74
CA GLN A 180 -19.38 0.27 10.95
C GLN A 180 -18.58 -0.14 12.18
N LEU A 181 -18.63 0.68 13.24
CA LEU A 181 -18.18 0.33 14.58
C LEU A 181 -19.36 -0.23 15.39
N LYS A 182 -19.06 -1.04 16.41
CA LYS A 182 -19.98 -1.27 17.53
C LYS A 182 -19.73 -0.23 18.62
N THR A 183 -20.76 0.20 19.33
CA THR A 183 -20.62 0.84 20.64
C THR A 183 -20.57 -0.23 21.74
N GLN A 184 -20.26 0.15 23.00
CA GLN A 184 -20.18 -0.80 24.11
C GLN A 184 -21.53 -1.48 24.41
N ASP A 185 -22.65 -0.78 24.17
CA ASP A 185 -24.02 -1.30 24.23
C ASP A 185 -24.47 -2.02 22.93
N GLY A 186 -23.52 -2.35 22.04
CA GLY A 186 -23.73 -3.24 20.90
C GLY A 186 -24.43 -2.64 19.67
N ARG A 187 -24.91 -1.38 19.74
CA ARG A 187 -25.43 -0.65 18.57
C ARG A 187 -24.32 -0.48 17.53
N LYS A 188 -24.70 -0.37 16.25
CA LYS A 188 -23.79 -0.02 15.15
C LYS A 188 -23.81 1.48 14.91
N ILE A 189 -22.64 2.07 14.66
CA ILE A 189 -22.47 3.47 14.24
C ILE A 189 -21.51 3.54 13.06
N ASN A 190 -21.67 4.54 12.20
CA ASN A 190 -20.75 4.79 11.10
C ASN A 190 -19.38 5.27 11.64
N ALA A 191 -18.29 4.69 11.13
CA ALA A 191 -16.94 4.99 11.57
C ALA A 191 -16.41 6.35 11.07
N LEU A 192 -16.88 6.82 9.91
CA LEU A 192 -16.53 8.12 9.36
C LEU A 192 -17.23 9.23 10.15
N ASP A 193 -18.51 9.04 10.49
CA ASP A 193 -19.24 9.96 11.37
C ASP A 193 -18.60 10.01 12.77
N TRP A 194 -18.19 8.87 13.32
CA TRP A 194 -17.43 8.81 14.58
C TRP A 194 -16.10 9.58 14.49
N ALA A 195 -15.35 9.44 13.40
CA ALA A 195 -14.09 10.16 13.19
C ALA A 195 -14.31 11.68 13.00
N ALA A 196 -15.40 12.09 12.35
CA ALA A 196 -15.78 13.49 12.16
C ALA A 196 -16.43 14.15 13.38
N SER A 197 -16.99 13.37 14.31
CA SER A 197 -17.79 13.87 15.44
C SER A 197 -17.06 14.77 16.44
N GLY A 198 -15.72 14.77 16.44
CA GLY A 198 -14.91 15.38 17.49
C GLY A 198 -14.51 14.40 18.60
N VAL A 199 -14.38 13.12 18.28
CA VAL A 199 -13.98 12.09 19.25
C VAL A 199 -12.59 12.37 19.85
N ALA A 200 -12.48 12.14 21.16
CA ALA A 200 -11.22 12.11 21.88
C ALA A 200 -10.88 10.68 22.30
N PHE A 201 -9.66 10.22 21.99
CA PHE A 201 -9.15 8.94 22.49
C PHE A 201 -8.13 9.21 23.60
N ARG A 202 -8.33 8.61 24.78
CA ARG A 202 -7.46 8.79 25.97
C ARG A 202 -7.28 10.26 26.40
N GLY A 203 -8.28 11.10 26.10
CA GLY A 203 -8.29 12.54 26.38
C GLY A 203 -7.79 13.42 25.21
N GLU A 204 -7.18 12.83 24.19
CA GLU A 204 -6.60 13.56 23.05
C GLU A 204 -7.51 13.53 21.81
N SER A 205 -7.63 14.68 21.16
CA SER A 205 -8.52 14.91 20.01
C SER A 205 -8.01 14.25 18.73
N LEU A 206 -8.83 13.47 18.03
CA LEU A 206 -8.42 12.77 16.80
C LEU A 206 -7.88 13.73 15.72
N PHE A 207 -8.53 14.88 15.54
CA PHE A 207 -8.05 15.98 14.70
C PHE A 207 -7.67 17.20 15.54
N GLN A 208 -6.69 17.97 15.08
CA GLN A 208 -6.12 19.14 15.76
C GLN A 208 -6.07 20.34 14.81
N ARG A 209 -6.36 21.56 15.29
CA ARG A 209 -5.96 22.80 14.60
C ARG A 209 -4.44 22.95 14.61
N THR A 210 -3.87 23.62 13.61
CA THR A 210 -2.46 24.03 13.55
C THR A 210 -2.35 25.48 13.05
N PRO A 211 -1.16 26.12 13.12
CA PRO A 211 -0.93 27.45 12.51
C PRO A 211 -1.15 27.51 10.99
N PHE A 212 -1.27 26.36 10.31
CA PHE A 212 -1.39 26.24 8.85
C PHE A 212 -2.71 25.60 8.40
N GLY A 213 -3.63 25.35 9.34
CA GLY A 213 -4.88 24.64 9.09
C GLY A 213 -5.17 23.65 10.21
N GLY A 214 -4.99 22.37 9.93
CA GLY A 214 -5.23 21.29 10.87
C GLY A 214 -4.56 19.98 10.45
N ARG A 215 -4.68 18.94 11.25
CA ARG A 215 -4.11 17.61 10.98
C ARG A 215 -4.82 16.53 11.80
N ALA A 216 -4.57 15.26 11.48
CA ALA A 216 -4.77 14.18 12.45
C ALA A 216 -3.72 14.24 13.56
N HIS A 217 -4.02 13.66 14.72
CA HIS A 217 -3.11 13.63 15.86
C HIS A 217 -1.87 12.75 15.59
N PRO A 218 -0.63 13.23 15.75
CA PRO A 218 0.56 12.38 15.68
C PRO A 218 0.62 11.40 16.85
N PHE A 219 1.14 10.19 16.68
CA PHE A 219 1.18 9.20 17.75
C PHE A 219 1.89 9.69 19.03
N ILE A 220 1.30 9.40 20.19
CA ILE A 220 1.92 9.55 21.53
C ILE A 220 2.35 8.21 22.12
N GLN A 221 1.70 7.13 21.67
CA GLN A 221 2.07 5.73 21.87
C GLN A 221 1.81 5.01 20.55
N ALA A 222 2.62 3.98 20.24
CA ALA A 222 2.51 3.24 18.99
C ALA A 222 1.07 2.73 18.76
N TYR A 223 0.59 2.87 17.52
CA TYR A 223 -0.74 2.45 17.08
C TYR A 223 -1.93 3.10 17.82
N TRP A 224 -1.76 4.25 18.48
CA TRP A 224 -2.88 5.03 19.03
C TRP A 224 -3.46 5.99 17.98
N PHE A 225 -2.63 6.87 17.45
CA PHE A 225 -2.97 7.82 16.37
C PHE A 225 -2.00 7.66 15.18
N GLU A 226 -1.88 8.62 14.25
CA GLU A 226 -1.05 8.42 13.06
C GLU A 226 0.44 8.26 13.39
N GLY A 227 1.04 7.16 12.92
CA GLY A 227 2.45 6.83 13.15
C GLY A 227 3.41 7.69 12.32
N HIS A 228 2.94 8.19 11.18
CA HIS A 228 3.69 8.95 10.20
C HIS A 228 2.86 10.15 9.73
N PRO A 229 3.47 11.27 9.29
CA PRO A 229 2.72 12.45 8.89
C PRO A 229 1.69 12.16 7.81
N THR A 230 0.46 12.61 8.02
CA THR A 230 -0.63 12.53 7.02
C THR A 230 -1.15 11.11 6.78
N GLN A 231 -0.73 10.10 7.56
CA GLN A 231 -1.16 8.70 7.43
C GLN A 231 -2.69 8.55 7.48
N PHE A 232 -3.38 9.24 8.38
CA PHE A 232 -4.83 9.12 8.44
C PHE A 232 -5.52 9.77 7.25
N MET A 233 -5.03 10.91 6.76
CA MET A 233 -5.62 11.57 5.59
C MET A 233 -5.35 10.79 4.30
N ALA A 234 -4.19 10.14 4.18
CA ALA A 234 -3.87 9.24 3.08
C ALA A 234 -4.88 8.09 2.98
N TYR A 235 -5.18 7.40 4.08
CA TYR A 235 -6.21 6.37 4.13
C TYR A 235 -7.62 6.92 3.84
N LEU A 236 -7.94 8.11 4.34
CA LEU A 236 -9.21 8.79 4.06
C LEU A 236 -9.37 9.28 2.61
N THR A 237 -8.31 9.30 1.78
CA THR A 237 -8.47 9.52 0.31
C THR A 237 -9.36 8.46 -0.33
N MET A 238 -9.32 7.22 0.16
CA MET A 238 -10.11 6.12 -0.37
C MET A 238 -11.60 6.28 -0.03
N CYS A 239 -11.92 7.05 1.02
CA CYS A 239 -13.26 7.54 1.34
C CYS A 239 -13.72 8.70 0.43
N ARG A 240 -12.96 9.09 -0.61
CA ARG A 240 -13.35 10.07 -1.65
C ARG A 240 -13.94 11.37 -1.05
N LEU A 241 -13.31 11.91 0.00
CA LEU A 241 -13.84 13.06 0.74
C LEU A 241 -13.59 14.37 -0.04
N PRO A 242 -14.58 15.29 -0.17
CA PRO A 242 -14.33 16.60 -0.75
C PRO A 242 -13.44 17.45 0.19
N THR A 243 -12.74 18.44 -0.37
CA THR A 243 -11.88 19.37 0.39
C THR A 243 -12.64 20.17 1.45
N THR A 244 -13.96 20.31 1.31
CA THR A 244 -14.88 20.95 2.24
C THR A 244 -15.41 20.03 3.35
N HIS A 245 -15.08 18.74 3.38
CA HIS A 245 -15.51 17.83 4.44
C HIS A 245 -14.92 18.26 5.79
N GLU A 246 -15.76 18.30 6.83
CA GLU A 246 -15.42 18.81 8.16
C GLU A 246 -15.21 17.68 9.17
N PHE A 247 -14.05 17.68 9.82
CA PHE A 247 -13.82 16.97 11.08
C PHE A 247 -13.87 17.98 12.23
N LYS A 248 -14.40 17.58 13.38
CA LYS A 248 -14.34 18.40 14.60
C LYS A 248 -13.14 18.02 15.46
N THR A 249 -12.65 18.97 16.25
CA THR A 249 -11.80 18.68 17.42
C THR A 249 -12.67 18.32 18.61
N ALA A 250 -12.08 17.72 19.65
CA ALA A 250 -12.74 17.47 20.94
C ALA A 250 -13.20 18.75 21.69
N LYS A 251 -12.85 19.93 21.17
CA LYS A 251 -13.33 21.25 21.65
C LYS A 251 -14.45 21.83 20.78
N GLY A 252 -14.87 21.12 19.74
CA GLY A 252 -15.87 21.58 18.76
C GLY A 252 -15.33 22.51 17.68
N GLU A 253 -14.02 22.73 17.59
CA GLU A 253 -13.41 23.50 16.50
C GLU A 253 -13.47 22.70 15.19
N VAL A 254 -13.60 23.36 14.04
CA VAL A 254 -13.63 22.68 12.73
C VAL A 254 -12.23 22.56 12.13
N VAL A 255 -11.92 21.41 11.54
CA VAL A 255 -10.77 21.11 10.68
C VAL A 255 -11.33 20.56 9.36
N THR A 256 -11.17 21.29 8.26
CA THR A 256 -11.56 20.79 6.94
C THR A 256 -10.50 19.87 6.33
N VAL A 257 -10.86 19.05 5.34
CA VAL A 257 -9.87 18.37 4.49
C VAL A 257 -8.90 19.38 3.86
N GLN A 258 -9.37 20.58 3.47
CA GLN A 258 -8.51 21.67 2.98
C GLN A 258 -7.51 22.19 4.04
N ASP A 259 -7.92 22.31 5.31
CA ASP A 259 -7.02 22.63 6.43
C ASP A 259 -5.91 21.58 6.57
N ILE A 260 -6.21 20.30 6.34
CA ILE A 260 -5.24 19.20 6.40
C ILE A 260 -4.27 19.24 5.21
N ILE A 261 -4.77 19.47 4.00
CA ILE A 261 -3.94 19.67 2.79
C ILE A 261 -3.00 20.88 2.97
N ASN A 262 -3.50 21.98 3.53
CA ASN A 262 -2.72 23.18 3.79
C ASN A 262 -1.61 22.91 4.81
N ASN A 263 -1.91 22.22 5.92
CA ASN A 263 -0.89 21.86 6.89
C ASN A 263 0.15 20.89 6.32
N ALA A 264 -0.29 19.83 5.62
CA ALA A 264 0.60 18.85 5.01
C ALA A 264 1.62 19.51 4.07
N LYS A 265 1.18 20.45 3.21
CA LYS A 265 2.06 21.27 2.36
C LYS A 265 3.07 22.12 3.14
N MET A 266 2.74 22.55 4.36
CA MET A 266 3.64 23.36 5.19
C MET A 266 4.61 22.50 6.02
N ASP A 267 4.23 21.26 6.35
CA ASP A 267 5.04 20.31 7.14
C ASP A 267 6.01 19.44 6.31
N VAL A 268 5.92 19.43 4.97
CA VAL A 268 6.86 18.69 4.10
C VAL A 268 8.32 19.02 4.39
N THR A 269 9.17 17.98 4.39
CA THR A 269 10.57 18.05 4.79
C THR A 269 11.43 17.08 3.99
N ARG A 270 12.73 17.38 3.87
CA ARG A 270 13.76 16.48 3.29
C ARG A 270 14.54 15.70 4.37
N ALA A 271 14.10 15.78 5.63
CA ALA A 271 14.74 15.12 6.77
C ALA A 271 14.61 13.59 6.68
N THR A 272 15.73 12.87 6.79
CA THR A 272 15.81 11.43 6.52
C THR A 272 15.24 10.54 7.62
N ASP A 273 14.84 11.13 8.74
CA ASP A 273 14.15 10.51 9.88
C ASP A 273 12.62 10.68 9.81
N VAL A 274 12.07 11.31 8.76
CA VAL A 274 10.63 11.53 8.58
C VAL A 274 10.15 11.00 7.23
N GLU A 275 9.39 9.91 7.26
CA GLU A 275 8.84 9.26 6.06
C GLU A 275 7.67 10.09 5.48
N MET A 276 7.81 10.54 4.23
CA MET A 276 6.82 11.38 3.53
C MET A 276 5.79 10.60 2.70
N THR A 277 5.81 9.26 2.74
CA THR A 277 5.03 8.37 1.87
C THR A 277 3.52 8.63 1.91
N TRP A 278 2.94 8.75 3.11
CA TRP A 278 1.52 9.08 3.25
C TRP A 278 1.21 10.54 2.88
N THR A 279 2.13 11.48 3.11
CA THR A 279 2.01 12.86 2.63
C THR A 279 1.99 12.92 1.10
N LEU A 280 2.79 12.10 0.40
CA LEU A 280 2.73 11.99 -1.07
C LEU A 280 1.38 11.42 -1.52
N TRP A 281 0.93 10.31 -0.94
CA TRP A 281 -0.38 9.70 -1.27
C TRP A 281 -1.52 10.72 -1.07
N ALA A 282 -1.62 11.33 0.11
CA ALA A 282 -2.67 12.30 0.42
C ALA A 282 -2.62 13.51 -0.53
N LEU A 283 -1.45 14.12 -0.75
CA LEU A 283 -1.34 15.29 -1.62
C LEU A 283 -1.55 14.93 -3.11
N ALA A 284 -1.22 13.72 -3.56
CA ALA A 284 -1.47 13.28 -4.93
C ALA A 284 -2.97 13.06 -5.25
N HIS A 285 -3.82 12.86 -4.24
CA HIS A 285 -5.27 12.84 -4.42
C HIS A 285 -5.85 14.25 -4.67
N TYR A 286 -5.32 15.26 -3.95
CA TYR A 286 -5.91 16.59 -3.86
C TYR A 286 -5.17 17.70 -4.64
N LEU A 287 -3.95 17.45 -5.13
CA LEU A 287 -3.15 18.42 -5.89
C LEU A 287 -2.83 17.91 -7.30
N GLU A 288 -2.84 18.84 -8.25
CA GLU A 288 -2.33 18.61 -9.61
C GLU A 288 -0.86 18.13 -9.59
N PRO A 289 -0.45 17.21 -10.48
CA PRO A 289 0.96 16.78 -10.59
C PRO A 289 1.95 17.90 -10.93
N SER A 290 1.45 19.04 -11.41
CA SER A 290 2.22 20.26 -11.69
C SER A 290 2.29 21.24 -10.50
N ALA A 291 1.59 20.97 -9.39
CA ALA A 291 1.45 21.89 -8.27
C ALA A 291 2.79 22.19 -7.57
N GLN A 292 2.96 23.46 -7.20
CA GLN A 292 4.14 24.01 -6.53
C GLN A 292 3.71 24.85 -5.32
N TRP A 293 4.57 24.92 -4.30
CA TRP A 293 4.37 25.75 -3.11
C TRP A 293 5.70 26.01 -2.40
N VAL A 294 5.63 26.78 -1.31
CA VAL A 294 6.74 27.01 -0.38
C VAL A 294 6.30 26.48 0.98
N ASN A 295 7.16 25.73 1.69
CA ASN A 295 6.83 25.18 3.01
C ASN A 295 7.09 26.21 4.14
N LYS A 296 6.84 25.83 5.40
CA LYS A 296 7.05 26.70 6.58
C LYS A 296 8.51 27.16 6.79
N ASN A 297 9.48 26.51 6.15
CA ASN A 297 10.90 26.85 6.23
C ASN A 297 11.34 27.85 5.14
N GLY A 298 10.45 28.23 4.22
CA GLY A 298 10.80 29.01 3.02
C GLY A 298 11.40 28.18 1.88
N GLU A 299 11.38 26.84 1.98
CA GLU A 299 11.90 25.96 0.92
C GLU A 299 10.89 25.82 -0.22
N PRO A 300 11.31 25.84 -1.50
CA PRO A 300 10.45 25.51 -2.62
C PRO A 300 10.18 23.99 -2.70
N TRP A 301 8.94 23.66 -3.04
CA TRP A 301 8.43 22.30 -3.19
C TRP A 301 7.47 22.17 -4.37
N SER A 302 7.33 20.94 -4.87
CA SER A 302 6.35 20.55 -5.87
C SER A 302 5.96 19.08 -5.70
N MET A 303 4.89 18.65 -6.37
CA MET A 303 4.52 17.23 -6.39
C MET A 303 5.64 16.36 -6.99
N GLU A 304 6.34 16.84 -8.03
CA GLU A 304 7.50 16.13 -8.59
C GLU A 304 8.66 16.03 -7.59
N GLU A 305 8.87 17.02 -6.72
CA GLU A 305 9.89 16.96 -5.67
C GLU A 305 9.52 16.01 -4.52
N LEU A 306 8.23 15.90 -4.16
CA LEU A 306 7.77 14.86 -3.23
C LEU A 306 7.97 13.45 -3.80
N VAL A 307 7.65 13.24 -5.08
CA VAL A 307 7.98 11.96 -5.75
C VAL A 307 9.49 11.74 -5.76
N ARG A 308 10.30 12.76 -6.05
CA ARG A 308 11.78 12.66 -6.05
C ARG A 308 12.36 12.29 -4.69
N LEU A 309 11.71 12.69 -3.61
CA LEU A 309 12.04 12.25 -2.26
C LEU A 309 11.66 10.78 -2.06
N GLU A 310 10.42 10.41 -2.38
CA GLU A 310 9.89 9.04 -2.24
C GLU A 310 10.68 7.99 -3.05
N LEU A 311 11.17 8.34 -4.25
CA LEU A 311 11.97 7.42 -5.04
C LEU A 311 13.27 6.99 -4.35
N ARG A 312 13.80 7.80 -3.42
CA ARG A 312 15.00 7.48 -2.61
C ARG A 312 14.75 6.41 -1.55
N ASN A 313 13.49 6.15 -1.17
CA ASN A 313 13.15 5.15 -0.16
C ASN A 313 13.49 3.74 -0.65
N THR A 314 14.23 2.98 0.17
CA THR A 314 14.63 1.59 -0.10
C THR A 314 13.48 0.64 0.20
N ILE A 315 12.84 0.12 -0.85
CA ILE A 315 11.70 -0.79 -0.75
C ILE A 315 11.99 -2.02 0.13
N TYR A 316 13.19 -2.62 -0.03
CA TYR A 316 13.55 -3.85 0.68
C TYR A 316 13.48 -3.72 2.21
N ASP A 317 13.90 -2.58 2.76
CA ASP A 317 14.03 -2.39 4.23
C ASP A 317 12.90 -1.53 4.84
N GLY A 318 11.92 -1.12 4.03
CA GLY A 318 10.74 -0.40 4.51
C GLY A 318 9.76 -1.29 5.32
N PRO A 319 8.94 -0.68 6.21
CA PRO A 319 7.85 -1.39 6.86
C PRO A 319 6.90 -2.00 5.82
N CYS A 320 6.28 -3.13 6.16
CA CYS A 320 5.42 -3.90 5.26
C CYS A 320 6.06 -4.18 3.87
N GLY A 321 7.39 -4.36 3.85
CA GLY A 321 8.17 -4.61 2.63
C GLY A 321 8.22 -3.43 1.65
N GLY A 322 8.03 -2.21 2.13
CA GLY A 322 8.01 -1.00 1.30
C GLY A 322 6.79 -0.90 0.37
N THR A 323 5.74 -1.70 0.59
CA THR A 323 4.53 -1.72 -0.25
C THR A 323 3.77 -0.38 -0.20
N HIS A 324 3.75 0.33 0.93
CA HIS A 324 3.16 1.67 1.01
C HIS A 324 3.92 2.70 0.14
N SER A 325 5.25 2.58 0.02
CA SER A 325 6.07 3.38 -0.90
C SER A 325 5.70 3.12 -2.36
N LEU A 326 5.49 1.84 -2.72
CA LEU A 326 5.01 1.46 -4.05
C LEU A 326 3.59 1.94 -4.32
N PHE A 327 2.69 1.87 -3.33
CA PHE A 327 1.33 2.41 -3.42
C PHE A 327 1.37 3.91 -3.71
N ALA A 328 2.01 4.71 -2.86
CA ALA A 328 2.08 6.17 -2.99
C ALA A 328 2.75 6.60 -4.31
N THR A 329 3.82 5.91 -4.71
CA THR A 329 4.51 6.14 -6.00
C THR A 329 3.58 5.82 -7.18
N ALA A 330 2.86 4.69 -7.14
CA ALA A 330 1.92 4.31 -8.19
C ALA A 330 0.72 5.27 -8.28
N TYR A 331 0.21 5.72 -7.13
CA TYR A 331 -0.90 6.67 -7.02
C TYR A 331 -0.55 8.02 -7.68
N ALA A 332 0.59 8.61 -7.29
CA ALA A 332 1.09 9.86 -7.86
C ALA A 332 1.43 9.72 -9.37
N ARG A 333 2.08 8.62 -9.77
CA ARG A 333 2.32 8.26 -11.18
C ARG A 333 1.01 8.22 -11.99
N ASN A 334 -0.05 7.63 -11.43
CA ASN A 334 -1.32 7.50 -12.12
C ASN A 334 -2.01 8.85 -12.31
N ALA A 335 -1.99 9.72 -11.30
CA ALA A 335 -2.44 11.12 -11.43
C ALA A 335 -1.65 11.86 -12.52
N TYR A 336 -0.32 11.66 -12.62
CA TYR A 336 0.47 12.21 -13.72
C TYR A 336 0.01 11.68 -15.09
N LEU A 337 -0.24 10.37 -15.21
CA LEU A 337 -0.68 9.76 -16.47
C LEU A 337 -2.08 10.23 -16.92
N GLN A 338 -2.98 10.59 -15.98
CA GLN A 338 -4.26 11.21 -16.30
C GLN A 338 -4.10 12.56 -17.04
N THR A 339 -3.00 13.30 -16.82
CA THR A 339 -2.69 14.55 -17.56
C THR A 339 -2.36 14.34 -19.04
N LYS A 340 -2.15 13.08 -19.47
CA LYS A 340 -1.74 12.65 -20.82
C LYS A 340 -0.41 13.26 -21.30
N GLN A 341 0.39 13.81 -20.38
CA GLN A 341 1.74 14.27 -20.67
C GLN A 341 2.72 13.08 -20.81
N PRO A 342 3.74 13.16 -21.70
CA PRO A 342 4.77 12.14 -21.79
C PRO A 342 5.55 11.99 -20.47
N LEU A 343 5.72 10.76 -19.99
CA LEU A 343 6.57 10.45 -18.85
C LEU A 343 8.00 10.96 -19.07
N ARG A 344 8.47 11.83 -18.19
CA ARG A 344 9.80 12.46 -18.24
C ARG A 344 10.30 12.81 -16.85
N GLY A 345 11.61 12.92 -16.71
CA GLY A 345 12.25 13.24 -15.42
C GLY A 345 11.81 12.26 -14.33
N THR A 346 11.46 12.80 -13.16
CA THR A 346 11.13 11.97 -12.00
C THR A 346 9.83 11.18 -12.14
N TRP A 347 8.92 11.57 -13.04
CA TRP A 347 7.74 10.77 -13.36
C TRP A 347 8.08 9.51 -14.16
N LEU A 348 9.13 9.55 -15.00
CA LEU A 348 9.65 8.37 -15.69
C LEU A 348 10.43 7.46 -14.73
N GLU A 349 11.22 8.04 -13.82
CA GLU A 349 11.91 7.30 -12.74
C GLU A 349 10.88 6.56 -11.85
N ALA A 350 9.74 7.17 -11.57
CA ALA A 350 8.64 6.57 -10.82
C ALA A 350 7.97 5.41 -11.56
N ASP A 351 7.64 5.57 -12.85
CA ASP A 351 7.12 4.46 -13.66
C ASP A 351 8.11 3.29 -13.71
N GLN A 352 9.41 3.56 -13.92
CA GLN A 352 10.45 2.52 -13.93
C GLN A 352 10.58 1.80 -12.59
N LYS A 353 10.51 2.49 -11.44
CA LYS A 353 10.47 1.87 -10.10
C LYS A 353 9.26 0.95 -9.98
N ILE A 354 8.08 1.40 -10.42
CA ILE A 354 6.85 0.59 -10.41
C ILE A 354 6.93 -0.64 -11.33
N GLN A 355 7.33 -0.50 -12.61
CA GLN A 355 7.43 -1.65 -13.52
C GLN A 355 8.43 -2.70 -13.02
N ARG A 356 9.55 -2.27 -12.43
CA ARG A 356 10.53 -3.15 -11.77
C ARG A 356 9.88 -3.96 -10.66
N PHE A 357 9.23 -3.31 -9.69
CA PHE A 357 8.65 -4.04 -8.55
C PHE A 357 7.43 -4.89 -8.93
N ILE A 358 6.73 -4.58 -10.04
CA ILE A 358 5.71 -5.48 -10.61
C ILE A 358 6.36 -6.77 -11.13
N ALA A 359 7.53 -6.67 -11.79
CA ALA A 359 8.27 -7.83 -12.26
C ALA A 359 8.85 -8.66 -11.09
N GLU A 360 9.40 -8.01 -10.07
CA GLU A 360 9.89 -8.70 -8.85
C GLU A 360 8.73 -9.40 -8.10
N ALA A 361 7.57 -8.75 -7.93
CA ALA A 361 6.38 -9.35 -7.32
C ALA A 361 5.92 -10.62 -8.08
N LYS A 362 5.89 -10.57 -9.41
CA LYS A 362 5.52 -11.70 -10.27
C LYS A 362 6.54 -12.85 -10.19
N ALA A 363 7.84 -12.55 -10.07
CA ALA A 363 8.89 -13.56 -9.94
C ALA A 363 8.95 -14.21 -8.55
N LEU A 364 8.57 -13.49 -7.50
CA LEU A 364 8.61 -13.93 -6.10
C LEU A 364 7.29 -14.54 -5.59
N GLN A 365 6.21 -14.54 -6.39
CA GLN A 365 4.96 -15.21 -6.04
C GLN A 365 5.16 -16.73 -5.85
N ASN A 366 4.42 -17.32 -4.91
CA ASN A 366 4.42 -18.75 -4.60
C ASN A 366 3.45 -19.54 -5.50
N PRO A 367 3.61 -20.87 -5.62
CA PRO A 367 2.76 -21.70 -6.48
C PRO A 367 1.27 -21.72 -6.12
N ASP A 368 0.91 -21.40 -4.87
CA ASP A 368 -0.47 -21.26 -4.39
C ASP A 368 -1.13 -19.91 -4.76
N GLY A 369 -0.34 -18.96 -5.28
CA GLY A 369 -0.75 -17.58 -5.53
C GLY A 369 -0.40 -16.60 -4.41
N SER A 370 0.04 -17.06 -3.24
CA SER A 370 0.49 -16.17 -2.15
C SER A 370 1.73 -15.38 -2.56
N PHE A 371 1.90 -14.18 -2.01
CA PHE A 371 3.13 -13.42 -2.18
C PHE A 371 4.15 -13.78 -1.10
N SER A 372 5.42 -13.52 -1.40
CA SER A 372 6.52 -13.87 -0.51
C SER A 372 6.35 -13.26 0.88
N THR A 373 6.50 -14.08 1.92
CA THR A 373 6.53 -13.62 3.32
C THR A 373 7.74 -12.74 3.65
N HIS A 374 8.73 -12.70 2.75
CA HIS A 374 9.88 -11.80 2.79
C HIS A 374 9.73 -10.60 1.83
N PHE A 375 8.52 -10.38 1.28
CA PHE A 375 8.20 -9.39 0.25
C PHE A 375 9.21 -9.46 -0.92
N PHE A 376 10.08 -8.46 -1.06
CA PHE A 376 11.08 -8.39 -2.13
C PHE A 376 12.47 -8.90 -1.71
N LYS A 377 12.72 -9.21 -0.43
CA LYS A 377 14.05 -9.69 0.04
C LYS A 377 14.41 -11.10 -0.45
N GLY A 378 13.46 -11.84 -0.98
CA GLY A 378 13.65 -13.20 -1.48
C GLY A 378 12.33 -13.96 -1.52
N ARG A 379 12.39 -15.28 -1.74
CA ARG A 379 11.20 -16.17 -1.63
C ARG A 379 10.90 -16.47 -0.15
N GLY A 380 9.64 -16.76 0.15
CA GLY A 380 9.17 -17.07 1.50
C GLY A 380 7.70 -17.49 1.48
N SER A 381 7.33 -18.47 2.29
CA SER A 381 5.97 -19.03 2.32
C SER A 381 5.59 -19.40 3.74
N SER A 382 4.34 -19.15 4.13
CA SER A 382 3.78 -19.57 5.41
C SER A 382 2.37 -20.11 5.24
N ASN A 383 1.97 -20.94 6.20
CA ASN A 383 0.59 -21.40 6.41
C ASN A 383 -0.11 -20.62 7.54
N ASP A 384 0.61 -19.79 8.29
CA ASP A 384 0.00 -18.88 9.27
C ASP A 384 -0.79 -17.78 8.57
N PHE A 385 -2.05 -17.63 8.95
CA PHE A 385 -3.00 -16.68 8.39
C PHE A 385 -2.51 -15.23 8.47
N ASN A 386 -2.00 -14.80 9.63
CA ASN A 386 -1.59 -13.39 9.82
C ASN A 386 -0.35 -13.05 8.97
N THR A 387 0.62 -13.96 8.90
CA THR A 387 1.77 -13.86 8.00
C THR A 387 1.35 -13.81 6.52
N ARG A 388 0.36 -14.64 6.12
CA ARG A 388 -0.13 -14.70 4.73
C ARG A 388 -0.86 -13.42 4.33
N ILE A 389 -1.76 -12.88 5.15
CA ILE A 389 -2.45 -11.61 4.84
C ILE A 389 -1.52 -10.40 4.96
N THR A 390 -0.51 -10.44 5.85
CA THR A 390 0.50 -9.39 5.96
C THR A 390 1.31 -9.25 4.69
N SER A 391 1.74 -10.34 4.08
CA SER A 391 2.46 -10.31 2.79
C SER A 391 1.50 -10.11 1.61
N SER A 392 0.53 -11.00 1.46
CA SER A 392 -0.31 -11.06 0.25
C SER A 392 -1.35 -9.93 0.18
N GLY A 393 -1.82 -9.42 1.32
CA GLY A 393 -2.75 -8.30 1.39
C GLY A 393 -2.15 -7.01 0.85
N HIS A 394 -1.09 -6.53 1.52
CA HIS A 394 -0.31 -5.37 1.07
C HIS A 394 0.19 -5.52 -0.38
N MET A 395 0.62 -6.71 -0.80
CA MET A 395 1.10 -6.95 -2.16
C MET A 395 -0.02 -6.84 -3.20
N ILE A 396 -1.22 -7.37 -2.94
CA ILE A 396 -2.38 -7.15 -3.83
C ILE A 396 -2.81 -5.68 -3.82
N GLU A 397 -2.85 -5.03 -2.66
CA GLU A 397 -3.24 -3.62 -2.50
C GLU A 397 -2.48 -2.68 -3.44
N TRP A 398 -1.14 -2.63 -3.35
CA TRP A 398 -0.36 -1.74 -4.22
C TRP A 398 -0.39 -2.19 -5.70
N LEU A 399 -0.48 -3.49 -5.98
CA LEU A 399 -0.63 -4.01 -7.35
C LEU A 399 -1.97 -3.57 -7.99
N MET A 400 -3.04 -3.50 -7.20
CA MET A 400 -4.36 -3.03 -7.67
C MET A 400 -4.41 -1.52 -7.92
N VAL A 401 -3.44 -0.75 -7.44
CA VAL A 401 -3.21 0.65 -7.88
C VAL A 401 -2.27 0.70 -9.09
N ALA A 402 -1.18 -0.08 -9.08
CA ALA A 402 -0.09 0.04 -10.04
C ALA A 402 -0.37 -0.55 -11.43
N LEU A 403 -1.19 -1.61 -11.53
CA LEU A 403 -1.42 -2.30 -12.79
C LEU A 403 -2.46 -1.60 -13.69
N PRO A 404 -2.25 -1.50 -15.01
CA PRO A 404 -3.30 -1.09 -15.94
C PRO A 404 -4.37 -2.17 -16.09
N GLN A 405 -5.59 -1.78 -16.50
CA GLN A 405 -6.78 -2.64 -16.43
C GLN A 405 -6.66 -3.95 -17.21
N SER A 406 -5.98 -3.92 -18.37
CA SER A 406 -5.71 -5.10 -19.21
C SER A 406 -4.82 -6.16 -18.55
N ARG A 407 -4.14 -5.85 -17.44
CA ARG A 407 -3.26 -6.79 -16.72
C ARG A 407 -3.91 -7.45 -15.50
N LEU A 408 -5.12 -7.06 -15.11
CA LEU A 408 -5.85 -7.73 -14.00
C LEU A 408 -6.34 -9.14 -14.37
N SER A 409 -6.43 -9.46 -15.66
CA SER A 409 -6.71 -10.81 -16.17
C SER A 409 -5.46 -11.69 -16.33
N GLU A 410 -4.26 -11.21 -15.96
CA GLU A 410 -3.09 -12.09 -15.96
C GLU A 410 -3.23 -13.19 -14.86
N PRO A 411 -2.97 -14.47 -15.16
CA PRO A 411 -3.22 -15.57 -14.22
C PRO A 411 -2.56 -15.44 -12.85
N TRP A 412 -1.38 -14.84 -12.76
CA TRP A 412 -0.67 -14.61 -11.49
C TRP A 412 -1.42 -13.63 -10.57
N ILE A 413 -2.04 -12.59 -11.14
CA ILE A 413 -2.91 -11.66 -10.39
C ILE A 413 -4.20 -12.35 -9.97
N GLN A 414 -4.85 -13.07 -10.89
CA GLN A 414 -6.06 -13.81 -10.56
C GLN A 414 -5.82 -14.87 -9.47
N ASN A 415 -4.64 -15.51 -9.47
CA ASN A 415 -4.24 -16.45 -8.43
C ASN A 415 -3.97 -15.74 -7.09
N GLY A 416 -3.33 -14.56 -7.09
CA GLY A 416 -3.10 -13.80 -5.87
C GLY A 416 -4.37 -13.26 -5.23
N VAL A 417 -5.29 -12.72 -6.04
CA VAL A 417 -6.62 -12.29 -5.58
C VAL A 417 -7.42 -13.48 -5.04
N ARG A 418 -7.38 -14.63 -5.72
CA ARG A 418 -8.06 -15.86 -5.28
C ARG A 418 -7.50 -16.39 -3.96
N CYS A 419 -6.17 -16.44 -3.84
CA CYS A 419 -5.46 -16.84 -2.63
C CYS A 419 -5.88 -15.96 -1.45
N LEU A 420 -5.77 -14.63 -1.61
CA LEU A 420 -6.09 -13.67 -0.55
C LEU A 420 -7.57 -13.73 -0.13
N ALA A 421 -8.49 -13.86 -1.09
CA ALA A 421 -9.91 -14.02 -0.79
C ALA A 421 -10.20 -15.33 -0.06
N GLN A 422 -9.60 -16.45 -0.49
CA GLN A 422 -9.76 -17.76 0.16
C GLN A 422 -9.17 -17.77 1.57
N ASP A 423 -7.97 -17.18 1.77
CA ASP A 423 -7.33 -17.02 3.07
C ASP A 423 -8.24 -16.29 4.07
N LEU A 424 -8.94 -15.22 3.65
CA LEU A 424 -9.90 -14.49 4.50
C LEU A 424 -11.18 -15.28 4.78
N ILE A 425 -11.69 -16.05 3.81
CA ILE A 425 -12.91 -16.85 3.92
C ILE A 425 -12.71 -18.04 4.87
N ASP A 426 -11.63 -18.79 4.72
CA ASP A 426 -11.39 -20.00 5.51
C ASP A 426 -10.99 -19.64 6.96
N ASN A 427 -10.13 -18.63 7.13
CA ASN A 427 -9.69 -18.16 8.44
C ASN A 427 -10.66 -17.15 9.09
N ARG A 428 -11.90 -17.04 8.61
CA ARG A 428 -12.95 -16.13 9.14
C ARG A 428 -13.20 -16.21 10.66
N HIS A 429 -12.87 -17.34 11.28
CA HIS A 429 -12.99 -17.58 12.73
C HIS A 429 -11.67 -17.40 13.50
N VAL A 430 -10.54 -17.23 12.81
CA VAL A 430 -9.21 -16.97 13.40
C VAL A 430 -9.07 -15.48 13.72
N ASN A 431 -8.33 -15.13 14.76
CA ASN A 431 -7.99 -13.74 15.07
C ASN A 431 -7.09 -13.14 13.98
N ALA A 432 -7.48 -11.97 13.48
CA ALA A 432 -6.79 -11.26 12.40
C ALA A 432 -6.10 -10.00 12.95
N GLU A 433 -4.86 -9.76 12.55
CA GLU A 433 -4.17 -8.51 12.84
C GLU A 433 -4.79 -7.33 12.08
N CYS A 434 -5.04 -6.23 12.79
CA CYS A 434 -5.91 -5.15 12.31
C CYS A 434 -5.41 -4.46 11.04
N GLY A 435 -4.13 -4.10 10.97
CA GLY A 435 -3.54 -3.48 9.77
C GLY A 435 -3.52 -4.45 8.57
N PRO A 436 -2.88 -5.63 8.70
CA PRO A 436 -2.87 -6.66 7.66
C PRO A 436 -4.25 -7.05 7.13
N LEU A 437 -5.26 -7.21 7.99
CA LEU A 437 -6.65 -7.46 7.60
C LEU A 437 -7.19 -6.37 6.67
N TYR A 438 -7.01 -5.11 7.03
CA TYR A 438 -7.62 -4.01 6.30
C TYR A 438 -6.88 -3.65 5.01
N HIS A 439 -5.55 -3.80 4.96
CA HIS A 439 -4.79 -3.74 3.71
C HIS A 439 -5.17 -4.89 2.76
N ALA A 440 -5.39 -6.10 3.28
CA ALA A 440 -5.92 -7.22 2.50
C ALA A 440 -7.32 -6.95 1.93
N VAL A 441 -8.20 -6.37 2.74
CA VAL A 441 -9.56 -6.01 2.30
C VAL A 441 -9.53 -4.85 1.29
N ASP A 442 -8.69 -3.81 1.46
CA ASP A 442 -8.60 -2.73 0.46
C ASP A 442 -8.09 -3.26 -0.90
N GLY A 443 -7.09 -4.13 -0.91
CA GLY A 443 -6.65 -4.78 -2.14
C GLY A 443 -7.77 -5.53 -2.88
N LEU A 444 -8.65 -6.22 -2.15
CA LEU A 444 -9.85 -6.82 -2.74
C LEU A 444 -10.90 -5.77 -3.15
N GLN A 445 -11.06 -4.68 -2.40
CA GLN A 445 -12.00 -3.59 -2.72
C GLN A 445 -11.62 -2.87 -4.02
N ILE A 446 -10.35 -2.51 -4.19
CA ILE A 446 -9.86 -1.89 -5.43
C ILE A 446 -10.05 -2.86 -6.60
N TYR A 447 -9.76 -4.16 -6.42
CA TYR A 447 -10.06 -5.16 -7.45
C TYR A 447 -11.55 -5.20 -7.82
N ARG A 448 -12.46 -5.21 -6.82
CA ARG A 448 -13.92 -5.21 -7.02
C ARG A 448 -14.39 -3.96 -7.78
N GLU A 449 -14.01 -2.77 -7.33
CA GLU A 449 -14.34 -1.50 -7.98
C GLU A 449 -13.89 -1.51 -9.45
N ARG A 450 -12.65 -1.92 -9.71
CA ARG A 450 -12.05 -1.97 -11.06
C ARG A 450 -12.74 -2.94 -12.00
N MET A 451 -13.09 -4.14 -11.52
CA MET A 451 -13.82 -5.12 -12.35
C MET A 451 -15.25 -4.66 -12.65
N GLN A 452 -15.94 -4.02 -11.69
CA GLN A 452 -17.26 -3.40 -11.90
C GLN A 452 -17.20 -2.22 -12.87
N ILE A 453 -16.14 -1.40 -12.82
CA ILE A 453 -15.90 -0.32 -13.78
C ILE A 453 -15.70 -0.88 -15.19
N ALA A 454 -14.83 -1.89 -15.35
CA ALA A 454 -14.58 -2.52 -16.65
C ALA A 454 -15.85 -3.14 -17.26
N ALA A 455 -16.68 -3.81 -16.44
CA ALA A 455 -17.98 -4.34 -16.88
C ALA A 455 -18.93 -3.20 -17.33
N ARG A 456 -19.05 -2.11 -16.56
CA ARG A 456 -19.85 -0.93 -16.94
C ARG A 456 -19.35 -0.26 -18.23
N VAL A 457 -18.04 -0.20 -18.46
CA VAL A 457 -17.47 0.29 -19.73
C VAL A 457 -17.86 -0.65 -20.89
N ALA A 458 -17.66 -1.96 -20.75
CA ALA A 458 -17.99 -2.94 -21.79
C ALA A 458 -19.48 -2.98 -22.15
N HIS A 459 -20.38 -2.87 -21.16
CA HIS A 459 -21.82 -2.73 -21.42
C HIS A 459 -22.15 -1.43 -22.18
N ARG A 460 -21.52 -0.30 -21.85
CA ARG A 460 -21.73 0.97 -22.57
C ARG A 460 -21.23 0.92 -24.02
N THR A 461 -20.10 0.26 -24.31
CA THR A 461 -19.60 0.10 -25.68
C THR A 461 -20.42 -0.89 -26.51
N ASN A 462 -20.85 -2.01 -25.91
CA ASN A 462 -21.63 -3.02 -26.63
C ASN A 462 -23.08 -2.56 -26.84
N GLY A 463 -23.64 -1.79 -25.90
CA GLY A 463 -24.96 -1.16 -26.03
C GLY A 463 -25.02 -0.18 -27.20
N SER A 464 -24.05 0.72 -27.34
CA SER A 464 -24.03 1.69 -28.45
C SER A 464 -23.73 1.05 -29.81
N ALA A 465 -22.98 -0.06 -29.85
CA ALA A 465 -22.78 -0.84 -31.07
C ALA A 465 -24.10 -1.42 -31.62
N SER A 466 -25.05 -1.79 -30.76
CA SER A 466 -26.36 -2.33 -31.18
C SER A 466 -27.16 -1.33 -32.04
N THR A 467 -27.03 -0.03 -31.78
CA THR A 467 -27.73 1.04 -32.51
C THR A 467 -27.17 1.31 -33.91
N LEU A 468 -26.00 0.74 -34.24
CA LEU A 468 -25.35 0.85 -35.56
C LEU A 468 -25.29 -0.49 -36.32
N ALA A 469 -25.71 -1.59 -35.71
CA ALA A 469 -25.56 -2.96 -36.23
C ALA A 469 -26.57 -3.36 -37.33
N ASN A 470 -26.98 -2.44 -38.20
CA ASN A 470 -27.83 -2.68 -39.37
C ASN A 470 -27.06 -2.38 -40.68
N GLY A 471 -25.88 -2.98 -40.87
CA GLY A 471 -25.03 -2.59 -42.01
C GLY A 471 -23.88 -3.50 -42.46
N TRP A 472 -23.39 -4.48 -41.67
CA TRP A 472 -22.32 -5.39 -42.12
C TRP A 472 -22.49 -6.84 -41.67
N LYS A 473 -22.27 -7.76 -42.62
CA LYS A 473 -22.06 -9.20 -42.33
C LYS A 473 -20.61 -9.43 -41.94
N ALA A 474 -20.38 -10.19 -40.88
CA ALA A 474 -19.03 -10.58 -40.49
C ALA A 474 -18.38 -11.51 -41.53
N ALA A 475 -17.12 -11.24 -41.86
CA ALA A 475 -16.22 -12.21 -42.49
C ALA A 475 -15.35 -12.86 -41.39
N ALA A 476 -15.23 -14.18 -41.39
CA ALA A 476 -14.48 -14.90 -40.37
C ALA A 476 -12.95 -14.76 -40.56
N PRO A 477 -12.15 -14.61 -39.49
CA PRO A 477 -10.70 -14.49 -39.60
C PRO A 477 -10.03 -15.85 -39.81
N SER A 478 -9.59 -16.13 -41.04
CA SER A 478 -8.65 -17.21 -41.38
C SER A 478 -7.23 -16.68 -41.52
N GLY A 479 -6.27 -17.23 -40.76
CA GLY A 479 -4.84 -16.82 -40.76
C GLY A 479 -4.25 -16.96 -39.36
N GLN A 480 -3.77 -18.14 -38.94
CA GLN A 480 -2.49 -18.73 -39.34
C GLN A 480 -1.30 -17.79 -39.02
N TRP A 481 -0.65 -18.03 -37.89
CA TRP A 481 0.49 -17.25 -37.38
C TRP A 481 1.76 -17.53 -38.19
N SER A 482 2.52 -16.47 -38.52
CA SER A 482 3.85 -16.59 -39.12
C SER A 482 4.94 -16.51 -38.05
N GLN A 483 5.81 -17.52 -37.99
CA GLN A 483 7.00 -17.53 -37.11
C GLN A 483 8.06 -16.52 -37.60
N PRO A 484 8.82 -15.87 -36.69
CA PRO A 484 9.89 -14.95 -37.07
C PRO A 484 11.07 -15.71 -37.71
N LYS A 485 11.58 -15.18 -38.83
CA LYS A 485 12.78 -15.72 -39.48
C LYS A 485 14.04 -15.22 -38.78
N THR A 486 14.91 -16.17 -38.42
CA THR A 486 16.32 -15.90 -38.09
C THR A 486 17.08 -15.38 -39.31
N LEU A 487 18.00 -14.44 -39.12
CA LEU A 487 19.12 -14.21 -40.03
C LEU A 487 20.43 -14.26 -39.23
N VAL A 488 21.40 -15.06 -39.70
CA VAL A 488 22.75 -15.19 -39.13
C VAL A 488 23.76 -15.17 -40.26
N SER A 489 24.53 -14.08 -40.35
CA SER A 489 25.76 -13.92 -41.17
C SER A 489 26.35 -12.53 -40.89
N GLY A 490 27.67 -12.31 -40.72
CA GLY A 490 28.79 -13.26 -40.66
C GLY A 490 30.08 -12.66 -41.26
N GLY A 491 31.13 -12.46 -40.45
CA GLY A 491 32.41 -11.79 -40.81
C GLY A 491 32.60 -10.50 -40.00
N ARG A 492 33.63 -10.35 -39.14
CA ARG A 492 35.06 -10.06 -39.43
C ARG A 492 35.21 -8.75 -40.22
N GLN A 493 36.02 -7.77 -39.79
CA GLN A 493 37.42 -7.89 -39.34
C GLN A 493 37.81 -6.84 -38.27
N GLU A 494 39.01 -6.96 -37.68
CA GLU A 494 39.62 -6.03 -36.72
C GLU A 494 40.19 -4.75 -37.40
N ASP A 495 40.30 -3.60 -36.71
CA ASP A 495 41.63 -3.04 -36.34
C ASP A 495 41.65 -1.73 -35.48
N SER A 496 42.79 -1.52 -34.81
CA SER A 496 43.44 -0.27 -34.35
C SER A 496 42.68 0.93 -33.72
N ASN A 497 42.80 1.05 -32.39
CA ASN A 497 43.48 2.12 -31.63
C ASN A 497 43.39 3.64 -31.99
N ARG A 498 43.10 4.44 -30.93
CA ARG A 498 43.78 5.71 -30.52
C ARG A 498 43.43 7.06 -31.19
N ALA A 499 42.71 7.91 -30.44
CA ALA A 499 42.92 9.36 -30.40
C ALA A 499 42.64 9.92 -28.99
N THR A 500 43.42 10.90 -28.53
CA THR A 500 43.35 11.51 -27.18
C THR A 500 43.24 13.02 -27.27
N THR A 501 42.45 13.67 -26.40
CA THR A 501 42.60 15.11 -26.13
C THR A 501 42.12 15.49 -24.72
N GLU A 502 43.05 15.96 -23.88
CA GLU A 502 42.74 16.79 -22.70
C GLU A 502 42.89 18.26 -23.08
N ILE A 503 42.04 19.15 -22.54
CA ILE A 503 42.36 20.58 -22.35
C ILE A 503 41.81 21.05 -20.99
N GLN A 504 42.60 21.85 -20.27
CA GLN A 504 42.34 22.36 -18.92
C GLN A 504 41.62 23.74 -18.90
N PRO A 505 41.00 24.15 -17.78
CA PRO A 505 40.18 25.38 -17.67
C PRO A 505 40.99 26.63 -17.30
N LYS A 506 40.40 27.82 -17.50
CA LYS A 506 40.83 29.08 -16.86
C LYS A 506 39.68 30.06 -16.54
N ASP A 507 39.74 30.52 -15.29
CA ASP A 507 39.42 31.84 -14.71
C ASP A 507 39.54 33.06 -15.66
N LEU A 508 38.99 34.26 -15.39
CA LEU A 508 38.04 34.83 -14.40
C LEU A 508 37.69 36.25 -14.88
N LEU A 509 36.62 36.89 -14.39
CA LEU A 509 36.60 38.35 -14.07
C LEU A 509 35.29 38.82 -13.39
N THR A 510 35.43 39.74 -12.45
CA THR A 510 34.37 40.53 -11.79
C THR A 510 34.89 41.98 -11.67
N PRO A 511 34.04 43.03 -11.62
CA PRO A 511 33.71 43.55 -10.29
C PRO A 511 32.35 44.29 -10.17
N ASN A 512 31.80 44.36 -8.94
CA ASN A 512 31.71 45.63 -8.21
C ASN A 512 31.25 45.46 -6.74
N LYS A 513 31.59 46.44 -5.90
CA LYS A 513 31.20 46.52 -4.48
C LYS A 513 30.31 47.75 -4.21
N VAL A 514 29.38 47.62 -3.27
CA VAL A 514 28.84 48.71 -2.46
C VAL A 514 28.89 48.25 -0.98
N SER A 515 29.01 49.18 -0.04
CA SER A 515 29.32 48.89 1.37
C SER A 515 28.54 49.80 2.33
N THR A 516 27.90 49.22 3.35
CA THR A 516 27.42 49.88 4.58
C THR A 516 27.52 48.89 5.77
N SER A 517 27.29 49.35 7.00
CA SER A 517 28.01 48.82 8.18
C SER A 517 27.18 48.57 9.44
N GLN A 518 27.39 47.40 10.06
CA GLN A 518 27.28 47.11 11.52
C GLN A 518 25.89 47.26 12.21
N PRO A 519 25.70 46.74 13.44
CA PRO A 519 26.21 45.47 14.01
C PRO A 519 25.15 44.63 14.78
N GLY A 520 25.41 43.32 14.90
CA GLY A 520 25.19 42.52 16.12
C GLY A 520 23.78 42.29 16.70
N VAL A 521 23.26 41.06 16.52
CA VAL A 521 22.47 40.36 17.54
C VAL A 521 22.98 38.91 17.63
N GLU A 522 23.33 38.45 18.82
CA GLU A 522 23.81 37.08 19.07
C GLU A 522 22.63 36.18 19.47
N ILE A 523 22.19 35.29 18.57
CA ILE A 523 21.13 34.31 18.85
C ILE A 523 21.77 33.02 19.38
N ILE A 524 21.79 32.88 20.70
CA ILE A 524 22.21 31.64 21.37
C ILE A 524 21.14 30.56 21.12
N VAL A 525 21.42 29.65 20.18
CA VAL A 525 20.58 28.45 19.94
C VAL A 525 20.97 27.36 20.95
N PRO A 526 20.06 26.91 21.84
CA PRO A 526 20.36 25.83 22.78
C PRO A 526 20.56 24.51 22.04
N LYS A 527 21.73 23.88 22.19
CA LYS A 527 21.93 22.49 21.77
C LYS A 527 21.01 21.58 22.57
N ARG A 528 19.98 21.00 21.94
CA ARG A 528 19.19 19.93 22.56
C ARG A 528 20.07 18.69 22.74
N SER A 529 20.37 18.36 23.98
CA SER A 529 21.05 17.12 24.37
C SER A 529 20.24 15.90 23.92
N ARG A 530 20.94 14.84 23.47
CA ARG A 530 20.33 13.51 23.35
C ARG A 530 19.92 13.01 24.75
N PRO A 531 18.75 12.38 24.93
CA PRO A 531 18.48 11.58 26.12
C PRO A 531 19.51 10.46 26.23
N ALA A 532 20.06 10.24 27.42
CA ALA A 532 20.92 9.09 27.68
C ALA A 532 20.03 7.86 27.92
N VAL A 533 20.23 6.80 27.13
CA VAL A 533 19.64 5.48 27.41
C VAL A 533 20.51 4.80 28.46
N THR A 534 20.22 5.07 29.73
CA THR A 534 20.91 4.42 30.86
C THR A 534 20.35 3.02 31.04
N ALA A 535 21.02 2.03 30.45
CA ALA A 535 20.74 0.63 30.74
C ALA A 535 21.11 0.31 32.19
N GLN A 536 20.11 -0.03 33.02
CA GLN A 536 20.36 -0.58 34.36
C GLN A 536 20.81 -2.03 34.22
N GLN A 537 22.01 -2.35 34.71
CA GLN A 537 22.37 -3.73 35.05
C GLN A 537 21.71 -4.11 36.38
N PRO A 538 21.36 -5.39 36.59
CA PRO A 538 20.86 -5.87 37.87
C PRO A 538 21.95 -5.80 38.94
N SER A 539 21.55 -5.45 40.16
CA SER A 539 22.46 -5.33 41.31
C SER A 539 22.45 -6.61 42.15
N ASP A 540 23.43 -7.50 41.93
CA ASP A 540 23.72 -8.57 42.88
C ASP A 540 24.39 -7.99 44.14
N THR A 541 23.75 -8.11 45.31
CA THR A 541 24.43 -8.02 46.61
C THR A 541 23.70 -8.90 47.62
N VAL A 542 24.45 -9.81 48.24
CA VAL A 542 23.96 -10.88 49.13
C VAL A 542 24.00 -10.45 50.59
N ARG A 543 23.14 -11.07 51.41
CA ARG A 543 23.07 -11.17 52.89
C ARG A 543 21.82 -10.49 53.47
N GLN A 544 21.09 -11.11 54.40
CA GLN A 544 21.43 -12.28 55.23
C GLN A 544 20.66 -13.54 54.87
#